data_AF-W9G2S9-F1
#
_entry.id   AF-W9G2S9-F1
#
_cell.length_a   1.000
_cell.length_b   1.000
_cell.length_c   1.000
_cell.angle_alpha   90.00
_cell.angle_beta   90.00
_cell.angle_gamma   90.00
#
_symmetry.space_group_name_H-M   'P 1'
#
loop_
_entity.id
_entity.type
_entity.pdbx_description
1 polymer ?
#
loop_
_entity_poly.entity_id
_entity_poly.type
_entity_poly.pdbx_seq_one_letter_code
_entity_poly.pdbx_strand_id
1 'polypeptide(L)'
;YPMIRWLEREGYGVSYIAGVDTDVRPQLLGLHSTFVSVGHDEYWSTTQRANIEAARDRGMNLAFFSGNEMFWQHRWEPSIDGTSTPGRTLTSYKETHDNTQVSTTSWTGTTRDTRFPANASGRPENATTGTLFRGNGVWSSNYGIDIPADDGKLRFWRNTAAAGLASGSTLSLPVGVLGYEWDVDQDNGYRPAGLAQLSSTKIARTTWMLLDYGSTFGAATDVHHLTQYRAPSGALVFSAGTIQWSWGLDAEHDHPGTPASPTMQQATANLFADMGAQPATPDGISPATRTGDVTGPTARLTSASTSVPGGVNVTILGAATDVGGRVAGVEISTDGGTSWHPATAGRESWSYTMTTPVSTTYQIRVRAVDDSGNIGPVMTSNTVTAGTGTQCPCSLFTAPGALWTPKVENQSDTKSVELGMRFRANRDGKVTAVKFYKGSLNTGRHEVSVWTSDGNRVGAGVAINETASGWQTVRLAQPVPISANTTYIVSYHAPNGRYSVTSSFFTSAFSRGPLSAPANTSSATNGVYLYGSTPAMPTSTYQSSNYFVDVVFE
;
A
#
# COMPACT_ATOMS: atom_id res chain seq x y z
N TYR A 1 1.39 20.86 -18.93
CA TYR A 1 1.18 21.54 -20.23
C TYR A 1 0.31 20.72 -21.21
N PRO A 2 0.57 19.42 -21.48
CA PRO A 2 -0.17 18.67 -22.52
C PRO A 2 -1.68 18.57 -22.29
N MET A 3 -2.09 18.39 -21.02
CA MET A 3 -3.52 18.41 -20.64
C MET A 3 -4.20 19.74 -20.97
N ILE A 4 -3.52 20.87 -20.75
CA ILE A 4 -4.07 22.21 -21.03
C ILE A 4 -4.34 22.36 -22.51
N ARG A 5 -3.33 22.04 -23.34
CA ARG A 5 -3.47 22.06 -24.81
C ARG A 5 -4.63 21.20 -25.28
N TRP A 6 -4.73 19.99 -24.75
CA TRP A 6 -5.80 19.07 -25.10
C TRP A 6 -7.17 19.62 -24.70
N LEU A 7 -7.36 20.02 -23.44
CA LEU A 7 -8.61 20.59 -22.95
C LEU A 7 -9.08 21.79 -23.77
N GLU A 8 -8.18 22.73 -24.06
CA GLU A 8 -8.49 23.93 -24.84
C GLU A 8 -8.76 23.61 -26.31
N ARG A 9 -8.02 22.68 -26.92
CA ARG A 9 -8.24 22.24 -28.31
C ARG A 9 -9.59 21.55 -28.48
N GLU A 10 -9.96 20.67 -27.54
CA GLU A 10 -11.26 20.00 -27.54
C GLU A 10 -12.42 20.94 -27.13
N GLY A 11 -12.11 22.17 -26.67
CA GLY A 11 -13.09 23.20 -26.35
C GLY A 11 -13.80 23.01 -25.01
N TYR A 12 -13.12 22.44 -24.00
CA TYR A 12 -13.67 22.38 -22.63
C TYR A 12 -13.63 23.76 -21.97
N GLY A 13 -14.69 24.08 -21.22
CA GLY A 13 -14.74 25.29 -20.38
C GLY A 13 -13.85 25.17 -19.16
N VAL A 14 -12.62 25.69 -19.23
CA VAL A 14 -11.61 25.58 -18.18
C VAL A 14 -11.35 26.92 -17.48
N SER A 15 -10.91 26.84 -16.23
CA SER A 15 -10.35 27.97 -15.48
C SER A 15 -9.13 27.48 -14.72
N TYR A 16 -8.17 28.37 -14.46
CA TYR A 16 -6.91 28.04 -13.81
C TYR A 16 -6.83 28.69 -12.44
N ILE A 17 -6.38 27.92 -11.47
CA ILE A 17 -6.27 28.33 -10.07
C ILE A 17 -4.97 27.74 -9.48
N ALA A 18 -4.30 28.48 -8.60
CA ALA A 18 -3.08 28.00 -7.93
C ALA A 18 -3.43 27.19 -6.67
N GLY A 19 -2.52 26.33 -6.19
CA GLY A 19 -2.74 25.57 -4.95
C GLY A 19 -2.98 26.45 -3.71
N VAL A 20 -2.35 27.63 -3.65
CA VAL A 20 -2.62 28.61 -2.57
C VAL A 20 -4.06 29.11 -2.58
N ASP A 21 -4.71 29.16 -3.73
CA ASP A 21 -6.07 29.66 -3.86
C ASP A 21 -7.10 28.63 -3.43
N THR A 22 -6.82 27.34 -3.59
CA THR A 22 -7.65 26.26 -3.05
C THR A 22 -7.52 26.15 -1.52
N ASP A 23 -6.45 26.71 -0.94
CA ASP A 23 -6.30 26.91 0.51
C ASP A 23 -7.06 28.17 1.00
N VAL A 24 -6.74 29.35 0.47
CA VAL A 24 -7.19 30.64 1.03
C VAL A 24 -8.45 31.21 0.39
N ARG A 25 -8.88 30.68 -0.76
CA ARG A 25 -10.07 31.11 -1.52
C ARG A 25 -10.99 29.93 -1.89
N PRO A 26 -11.36 29.06 -0.93
CA PRO A 26 -12.11 27.83 -1.23
C PRO A 26 -13.48 28.06 -1.87
N GLN A 27 -14.07 29.26 -1.73
CA GLN A 27 -15.31 29.63 -2.41
C GLN A 27 -15.21 29.55 -3.94
N LEU A 28 -14.01 29.66 -4.53
CA LEU A 28 -13.80 29.54 -5.97
C LEU A 28 -14.10 28.13 -6.48
N LEU A 29 -13.91 27.09 -5.64
CA LEU A 29 -14.23 25.70 -6.00
C LEU A 29 -15.72 25.50 -6.27
N GLY A 30 -16.59 26.28 -5.62
CA GLY A 30 -18.05 26.19 -5.79
C GLY A 30 -18.57 26.71 -7.14
N LEU A 31 -17.70 27.24 -7.99
CA LEU A 31 -18.05 27.75 -9.33
C LEU A 31 -17.91 26.67 -10.42
N HIS A 32 -17.39 25.49 -10.08
CA HIS A 32 -17.05 24.44 -11.04
C HIS A 32 -17.61 23.08 -10.59
N SER A 33 -17.90 22.21 -11.56
CA SER A 33 -18.40 20.85 -11.30
C SER A 33 -17.29 19.81 -11.15
N THR A 34 -16.07 20.12 -11.59
CA THR A 34 -14.93 19.20 -11.57
C THR A 34 -13.64 19.96 -11.25
N PHE A 35 -12.89 19.47 -10.27
CA PHE A 35 -11.51 19.86 -10.02
C PHE A 35 -10.57 18.88 -10.71
N VAL A 36 -9.54 19.41 -11.39
CA VAL A 36 -8.55 18.61 -12.11
C VAL A 36 -7.15 18.94 -11.59
N SER A 37 -6.44 17.93 -11.09
CA SER A 37 -5.01 18.02 -10.76
C SER A 37 -4.20 17.23 -11.79
N VAL A 38 -3.07 17.77 -12.23
CA VAL A 38 -2.33 17.27 -13.41
C VAL A 38 -0.84 17.35 -13.17
N GLY A 39 -0.12 16.30 -13.54
CA GLY A 39 1.34 16.29 -13.50
C GLY A 39 1.83 15.85 -12.12
N HIS A 40 2.56 16.72 -11.42
CA HIS A 40 3.22 16.36 -10.16
C HIS A 40 2.80 17.29 -9.03
N ASP A 41 1.69 16.95 -8.38
CA ASP A 41 1.04 17.79 -7.36
C ASP A 41 1.42 17.33 -5.92
N GLU A 42 2.73 17.26 -5.65
CA GLU A 42 3.32 16.55 -4.50
C GLU A 42 3.07 17.21 -3.13
N TYR A 43 3.00 18.54 -3.08
CA TYR A 43 2.95 19.32 -1.84
C TYR A 43 1.55 19.88 -1.62
N TRP A 44 0.91 19.49 -0.52
CA TRP A 44 -0.43 19.93 -0.14
C TRP A 44 -0.47 20.46 1.28
N SER A 45 -1.16 21.58 1.50
CA SER A 45 -1.49 21.98 2.87
C SER A 45 -2.66 21.16 3.41
N THR A 46 -2.76 21.06 4.73
CA THR A 46 -3.92 20.42 5.38
C THR A 46 -5.23 21.14 5.00
N THR A 47 -5.21 22.47 4.92
CA THR A 47 -6.38 23.29 4.56
C THR A 47 -6.79 23.08 3.11
N GLN A 48 -5.84 23.05 2.18
CA GLN A 48 -6.08 22.77 0.77
C GLN A 48 -6.77 21.40 0.59
N ARG A 49 -6.23 20.35 1.22
CA ARG A 49 -6.82 19.01 1.18
C ARG A 49 -8.24 19.01 1.77
N ALA A 50 -8.44 19.65 2.92
CA ALA A 50 -9.75 19.74 3.56
C ALA A 50 -10.79 20.47 2.69
N ASN A 51 -10.40 21.56 2.03
CA ASN A 51 -11.28 22.32 1.15
C ASN A 51 -11.69 21.52 -0.10
N ILE A 52 -10.75 20.79 -0.71
CA ILE A 52 -11.03 19.92 -1.85
C ILE A 52 -11.92 18.75 -1.46
N GLU A 53 -11.67 18.11 -0.30
CA GLU A 53 -12.53 17.06 0.25
C GLU A 53 -13.94 17.61 0.54
N ALA A 54 -14.07 18.80 1.14
CA ALA A 54 -15.35 19.43 1.40
C ALA A 54 -16.13 19.78 0.12
N ALA A 55 -15.42 20.17 -0.95
CA ALA A 55 -16.04 20.42 -2.25
C ALA A 55 -16.52 19.11 -2.92
N ARG A 56 -15.73 18.03 -2.83
CA ARG A 56 -16.16 16.68 -3.23
C ARG A 56 -17.42 16.26 -2.48
N ASP A 57 -17.46 16.48 -1.17
CA ASP A 57 -18.59 16.10 -0.33
C ASP A 57 -19.85 16.96 -0.60
N ARG A 58 -19.73 18.05 -1.37
CA ARG A 58 -20.85 18.84 -1.92
C ARG A 58 -21.19 18.51 -3.37
N GLY A 59 -20.57 17.50 -3.97
CA GLY A 59 -20.90 16.98 -5.29
C GLY A 59 -19.93 17.38 -6.41
N MET A 60 -18.84 18.09 -6.13
CA MET A 60 -17.81 18.39 -7.13
C MET A 60 -16.99 17.13 -7.43
N ASN A 61 -16.83 16.78 -8.70
CA ASN A 61 -15.98 15.66 -9.10
C ASN A 61 -14.49 16.01 -8.94
N LEU A 62 -13.65 15.00 -8.70
CA LEU A 62 -12.19 15.16 -8.64
C LEU A 62 -11.54 14.25 -9.70
N ALA A 63 -10.62 14.80 -10.50
CA ALA A 63 -9.84 14.04 -11.46
C ALA A 63 -8.34 14.30 -11.25
N PHE A 64 -7.62 13.28 -10.79
CA PHE A 64 -6.18 13.32 -10.57
C PHE A 64 -5.48 12.64 -11.75
N PHE A 65 -4.90 13.43 -12.65
CA PHE A 65 -4.00 12.97 -13.70
C PHE A 65 -2.55 13.17 -13.24
N SER A 66 -2.26 12.62 -12.05
CA SER A 66 -1.04 12.77 -11.29
C SER A 66 -0.61 11.42 -10.71
N GLY A 67 0.65 11.37 -10.29
CA GLY A 67 1.17 10.41 -9.31
C GLY A 67 1.94 11.19 -8.26
N ASN A 68 2.18 10.57 -7.11
CA ASN A 68 2.78 11.21 -5.94
C ASN A 68 2.08 12.49 -5.49
N GLU A 69 0.79 12.66 -5.77
CA GLU A 69 0.03 13.79 -5.26
C GLU A 69 -0.25 13.67 -3.75
N MET A 70 -0.43 14.80 -3.06
CA MET A 70 -0.75 14.85 -1.62
C MET A 70 0.27 14.17 -0.69
N PHE A 71 1.50 13.96 -1.16
CA PHE A 71 2.51 13.21 -0.41
C PHE A 71 3.10 14.02 0.75
N TRP A 72 3.63 15.21 0.48
CA TRP A 72 4.19 16.09 1.50
C TRP A 72 3.17 17.10 2.00
N GLN A 73 3.19 17.34 3.31
CA GLN A 73 2.47 18.46 3.91
C GLN A 73 3.27 19.74 3.86
N HIS A 74 2.62 20.86 3.62
CA HIS A 74 3.21 22.18 3.82
C HIS A 74 2.24 23.11 4.55
N ARG A 75 2.75 24.28 4.91
CA ARG A 75 1.92 25.41 5.35
C ARG A 75 2.26 26.67 4.57
N TRP A 76 1.33 27.60 4.57
CA TRP A 76 1.53 28.94 4.04
C TRP A 76 1.95 29.91 5.14
N GLU A 77 2.95 30.73 4.83
CA GLU A 77 3.49 31.77 5.70
C GLU A 77 3.46 33.14 4.98
N PRO A 78 3.53 34.26 5.73
CA PRO A 78 3.69 35.58 5.14
C PRO A 78 4.97 35.72 4.31
N SER A 79 4.99 36.69 3.39
CA SER A 79 6.18 36.99 2.59
C SER A 79 7.38 37.40 3.45
N ILE A 80 8.58 37.02 2.99
CA ILE A 80 9.87 37.37 3.61
C ILE A 80 10.45 38.70 3.10
N ASP A 81 9.73 39.42 2.23
CA ASP A 81 10.15 40.69 1.62
C ASP A 81 9.92 41.92 2.50
N GLY A 82 9.53 41.71 3.76
CA GLY A 82 9.22 42.77 4.72
C GLY A 82 7.79 43.32 4.65
N THR A 83 6.98 42.94 3.65
CA THR A 83 5.57 43.36 3.56
C THR A 83 4.63 42.49 4.40
N SER A 84 5.07 41.29 4.80
CA SER A 84 4.29 40.29 5.54
C SER A 84 2.95 39.95 4.87
N THR A 85 2.92 39.94 3.54
CA THR A 85 1.72 39.57 2.78
C THR A 85 1.39 38.09 3.04
N PRO A 86 0.19 37.72 3.56
CA PRO A 86 -0.16 36.33 3.83
C PRO A 86 -0.10 35.44 2.59
N GLY A 87 0.23 34.16 2.76
CA GLY A 87 0.14 33.17 1.68
C GLY A 87 1.22 33.31 0.60
N ARG A 88 2.41 33.82 0.95
CA ARG A 88 3.48 34.09 -0.02
C ARG A 88 4.73 33.23 0.15
N THR A 89 4.83 32.48 1.25
CA THR A 89 5.92 31.54 1.50
C THR A 89 5.33 30.16 1.76
N LEU A 90 5.76 29.17 0.97
CA LEU A 90 5.47 27.75 1.23
C LEU A 90 6.58 27.19 2.11
N THR A 91 6.22 26.67 3.28
CA THR A 91 7.18 26.07 4.22
C THR A 91 6.88 24.60 4.43
N SER A 92 7.88 23.76 4.16
CA SER A 92 7.84 22.30 4.31
C SER A 92 9.19 21.80 4.83
N TYR A 93 9.24 21.41 6.10
CA TYR A 93 10.33 20.58 6.62
C TYR A 93 10.03 19.13 6.28
N LYS A 94 10.98 18.40 5.71
CA LYS A 94 10.81 16.98 5.36
C LYS A 94 10.97 16.10 6.60
N GLU A 95 10.09 16.29 7.58
CA GLU A 95 10.20 15.70 8.93
C GLU A 95 10.16 14.16 8.93
N THR A 96 9.44 13.57 7.97
CA THR A 96 9.48 12.12 7.71
C THR A 96 10.88 11.65 7.34
N HIS A 97 11.62 12.46 6.57
CA HIS A 97 12.99 12.18 6.17
C HIS A 97 13.99 12.44 7.28
N ASP A 98 13.84 13.57 7.97
CA ASP A 98 14.66 13.92 9.12
C ASP A 98 14.44 12.97 10.31
N ASN A 99 13.35 12.18 10.27
CA ASN A 99 12.93 11.24 11.30
C ASN A 99 12.84 11.92 12.69
N THR A 100 12.37 13.17 12.68
CA THR A 100 12.14 14.01 13.85
C THR A 100 11.18 15.13 13.48
N GLN A 101 10.33 15.55 14.41
CA GLN A 101 9.57 16.78 14.25
C GLN A 101 10.52 17.97 14.49
N VAL A 102 10.82 18.73 13.45
CA VAL A 102 11.70 19.91 13.50
C VAL A 102 10.87 21.17 13.75
N SER A 103 9.66 21.22 13.21
CA SER A 103 8.76 22.35 13.38
C SER A 103 8.01 22.26 14.71
N THR A 104 8.06 23.32 15.50
CA THR A 104 7.32 23.41 16.76
C THR A 104 5.86 23.81 16.59
N THR A 105 5.44 24.21 15.38
CA THR A 105 4.14 24.85 15.13
C THR A 105 3.18 23.99 14.30
N SER A 106 3.67 23.14 13.40
CA SER A 106 2.83 22.21 12.62
C SER A 106 3.67 21.11 11.98
N TRP A 107 3.07 19.93 11.76
CA TRP A 107 3.70 18.88 10.96
C TRP A 107 3.77 19.27 9.48
N THR A 108 4.90 18.99 8.83
CA THR A 108 5.10 19.13 7.38
C THR A 108 5.77 17.89 6.76
N GLY A 109 5.85 16.77 7.49
CA GLY A 109 6.24 15.50 6.89
C GLY A 109 5.16 14.89 6.00
N THR A 110 5.32 13.63 5.60
CA THR A 110 4.35 12.99 4.70
C THR A 110 3.00 12.81 5.36
N THR A 111 1.94 12.80 4.56
CA THR A 111 0.55 12.67 5.04
C THR A 111 0.27 11.30 5.68
N ARG A 112 0.96 10.26 5.23
CA ARG A 112 0.83 8.87 5.70
C ARG A 112 1.67 8.53 6.95
N ASP A 113 2.57 9.40 7.38
CA ASP A 113 3.48 9.09 8.50
C ASP A 113 2.72 9.00 9.83
N THR A 114 2.89 7.88 10.54
CA THR A 114 2.26 7.64 11.85
C THR A 114 3.25 7.65 13.01
N ARG A 115 4.55 7.85 12.73
CA ARG A 115 5.61 7.77 13.76
C ARG A 115 5.58 8.91 14.76
N PHE A 116 4.99 10.07 14.39
CA PHE A 116 5.00 11.29 15.19
C PHE A 116 3.57 11.78 15.47
N PRO A 117 2.95 11.34 16.58
CA PRO A 117 1.50 11.46 16.80
C PRO A 117 0.99 12.85 17.18
N ALA A 118 1.86 13.84 17.46
CA ALA A 118 1.38 15.14 17.94
C ALA A 118 0.75 16.01 16.83
N ASN A 119 1.16 15.84 15.56
CA ASN A 119 0.69 16.66 14.44
C ASN A 119 0.64 15.94 13.08
N ALA A 120 1.11 14.69 12.95
CA ALA A 120 1.00 13.96 11.70
C ALA A 120 -0.45 13.48 11.49
N SER A 121 -1.02 13.73 10.31
CA SER A 121 -2.41 13.37 10.03
C SER A 121 -2.62 11.85 10.04
N GLY A 122 -1.57 11.07 9.72
CA GLY A 122 -1.65 9.61 9.54
C GLY A 122 -2.66 9.20 8.46
N ARG A 123 -3.09 10.16 7.61
CA ARG A 123 -4.10 9.99 6.57
C ARG A 123 -3.39 9.90 5.23
N PRO A 124 -3.17 8.71 4.69
CA PRO A 124 -2.53 8.55 3.39
C PRO A 124 -3.37 9.19 2.28
N GLU A 125 -2.72 9.39 1.15
CA GLU A 125 -3.21 10.01 -0.09
C GLU A 125 -4.39 9.23 -0.66
N ASN A 126 -4.30 7.89 -0.61
CA ASN A 126 -5.34 7.00 -1.12
C ASN A 126 -6.67 7.14 -0.39
N ALA A 127 -6.70 7.69 0.84
CA ALA A 127 -7.95 8.04 1.53
C ALA A 127 -8.80 9.08 0.76
N THR A 128 -8.18 9.81 -0.16
CA THR A 128 -8.81 10.85 -0.97
C THR A 128 -8.80 10.47 -2.44
N THR A 129 -7.64 10.13 -3.01
CA THR A 129 -7.50 9.92 -4.46
C THR A 129 -7.78 8.48 -4.89
N GLY A 130 -7.76 7.53 -3.96
CA GLY A 130 -7.86 6.10 -4.24
C GLY A 130 -6.52 5.41 -4.50
N THR A 131 -5.45 6.16 -4.76
CA THR A 131 -4.11 5.63 -5.02
C THR A 131 -3.08 6.24 -4.07
N LEU A 132 -1.96 5.55 -3.84
CA LEU A 132 -0.84 6.11 -3.08
C LEU A 132 0.51 5.89 -3.76
N PHE A 133 1.40 6.86 -3.61
CA PHE A 133 2.77 6.81 -4.11
C PHE A 133 3.55 5.58 -3.66
N ARG A 134 4.15 4.90 -4.65
CA ARG A 134 5.02 3.74 -4.43
C ARG A 134 6.25 3.75 -5.33
N GLY A 135 6.09 3.99 -6.62
CA GLY A 135 7.19 3.91 -7.56
C GLY A 135 7.80 5.26 -7.85
N ASN A 136 9.03 5.49 -7.41
CA ASN A 136 9.83 6.67 -7.76
C ASN A 136 10.71 6.41 -8.98
N GLY A 137 11.38 7.36 -9.59
CA GLY A 137 12.24 7.10 -10.73
C GLY A 137 13.04 8.31 -11.16
N VAL A 138 13.85 8.08 -12.17
CA VAL A 138 14.42 9.16 -12.97
C VAL A 138 13.51 9.41 -14.17
N TRP A 139 13.72 10.51 -14.87
CA TRP A 139 12.94 10.90 -16.05
C TRP A 139 12.83 9.81 -17.15
N SER A 140 13.81 8.90 -17.25
CA SER A 140 13.79 7.77 -18.18
C SER A 140 13.07 6.51 -17.65
N SER A 141 12.53 6.54 -16.43
CA SER A 141 11.78 5.44 -15.82
C SER A 141 10.35 5.45 -16.36
N ASN A 142 10.17 4.87 -17.55
CA ASN A 142 8.96 4.96 -18.35
C ASN A 142 8.41 3.57 -18.68
N TYR A 143 7.09 3.44 -18.56
CA TYR A 143 6.33 2.22 -18.77
C TYR A 143 5.10 2.53 -19.63
N GLY A 144 4.54 1.50 -20.26
CA GLY A 144 3.18 1.55 -20.80
C GLY A 144 2.17 1.27 -19.68
N ILE A 145 0.89 1.40 -20.01
CA ILE A 145 -0.21 0.98 -19.12
C ILE A 145 -0.95 -0.16 -19.79
N ASP A 146 -1.07 -1.28 -19.08
CA ASP A 146 -1.76 -2.47 -19.55
C ASP A 146 -3.24 -2.44 -19.14
N ILE A 147 -4.11 -2.72 -20.11
CA ILE A 147 -5.56 -2.80 -19.95
C ILE A 147 -5.99 -4.23 -20.32
N PRO A 148 -6.04 -5.14 -19.35
CA PRO A 148 -6.64 -6.46 -19.54
C PRO A 148 -8.07 -6.37 -20.06
N ALA A 149 -8.55 -7.40 -20.77
CA ALA A 149 -9.86 -7.41 -21.38
C ALA A 149 -11.03 -7.15 -20.40
N ASP A 150 -10.91 -7.59 -19.15
CA ASP A 150 -11.97 -7.34 -18.16
C ASP A 150 -11.98 -5.88 -17.69
N ASP A 151 -10.82 -5.22 -17.61
CA ASP A 151 -10.72 -3.79 -17.36
C ASP A 151 -11.24 -2.99 -18.55
N GLY A 152 -10.86 -3.37 -19.77
CA GLY A 152 -11.27 -2.71 -21.01
C GLY A 152 -12.78 -2.70 -21.24
N LYS A 153 -13.52 -3.66 -20.68
CA LYS A 153 -14.99 -3.73 -20.76
C LYS A 153 -15.73 -2.72 -19.87
N LEU A 154 -15.04 -2.06 -18.94
CA LEU A 154 -15.64 -1.08 -18.05
C LEU A 154 -15.96 0.23 -18.79
N ARG A 155 -17.00 0.93 -18.34
CA ARG A 155 -17.51 2.17 -18.94
C ARG A 155 -16.44 3.23 -19.21
N PHE A 156 -15.39 3.33 -18.39
CA PHE A 156 -14.28 4.26 -18.60
C PHE A 156 -13.64 4.12 -20.00
N TRP A 157 -13.55 2.89 -20.50
CA TRP A 157 -12.94 2.56 -21.79
C TRP A 157 -13.92 2.45 -22.97
N ARG A 158 -15.20 2.83 -22.79
CA ARG A 158 -16.18 2.82 -23.89
C ARG A 158 -15.68 3.61 -25.10
N ASN A 159 -16.10 3.24 -26.31
CA ASN A 159 -15.65 3.89 -27.56
C ASN A 159 -14.12 3.82 -27.81
N THR A 160 -13.37 3.00 -27.07
CA THR A 160 -11.95 2.76 -27.32
C THR A 160 -11.69 1.36 -27.84
N ALA A 161 -10.48 1.10 -28.33
CA ALA A 161 -10.05 -0.24 -28.71
C ALA A 161 -10.05 -1.23 -27.53
N ALA A 162 -9.88 -0.76 -26.29
CA ALA A 162 -9.87 -1.62 -25.10
C ALA A 162 -11.25 -2.26 -24.82
N ALA A 163 -12.35 -1.58 -25.18
CA ALA A 163 -13.70 -2.10 -25.01
C ALA A 163 -14.03 -3.31 -25.90
N GLY A 164 -13.28 -3.49 -27.00
CA GLY A 164 -13.45 -4.59 -27.95
C GLY A 164 -12.56 -5.80 -27.68
N LEU A 165 -11.79 -5.82 -26.58
CA LEU A 165 -10.83 -6.89 -26.31
C LEU A 165 -11.53 -8.24 -26.07
N ALA A 166 -11.02 -9.28 -26.74
CA ALA A 166 -11.42 -10.66 -26.48
C ALA A 166 -10.92 -11.10 -25.09
N SER A 167 -11.65 -12.02 -24.45
CA SER A 167 -11.28 -12.56 -23.13
C SER A 167 -9.83 -13.04 -23.08
N GLY A 168 -9.08 -12.65 -22.04
CA GLY A 168 -7.67 -13.00 -21.86
C GLY A 168 -6.67 -12.14 -22.66
N SER A 169 -7.15 -11.19 -23.48
CA SER A 169 -6.29 -10.24 -24.20
C SER A 169 -5.94 -9.03 -23.32
N THR A 170 -4.89 -8.30 -23.70
CA THR A 170 -4.48 -7.04 -23.08
C THR A 170 -4.17 -6.01 -24.17
N LEU A 171 -4.63 -4.77 -24.00
CA LEU A 171 -4.17 -3.62 -24.77
C LEU A 171 -3.14 -2.84 -23.94
N SER A 172 -1.99 -2.52 -24.52
CA SER A 172 -0.97 -1.69 -23.87
C SER A 172 -0.99 -0.28 -24.45
N LEU A 173 -1.08 0.72 -23.58
CA LEU A 173 -0.89 2.13 -23.93
C LEU A 173 0.60 2.43 -24.18
N PRO A 174 0.94 3.53 -24.89
CA PRO A 174 2.32 3.83 -25.25
C PRO A 174 3.26 3.90 -24.05
N VAL A 175 4.52 3.51 -24.24
CA VAL A 175 5.56 3.69 -23.22
C VAL A 175 5.81 5.18 -22.97
N GLY A 176 5.92 5.55 -21.69
CA GLY A 176 6.11 6.94 -21.25
C GLY A 176 4.84 7.62 -20.76
N VAL A 177 3.74 6.88 -20.61
CA VAL A 177 2.50 7.39 -19.98
C VAL A 177 2.34 6.93 -18.53
N LEU A 178 3.16 5.96 -18.10
CA LEU A 178 3.31 5.52 -16.72
C LEU A 178 4.76 5.66 -16.30
N GLY A 179 5.07 6.51 -15.31
CA GLY A 179 6.45 6.68 -14.93
C GLY A 179 6.81 8.05 -14.38
N TYR A 180 8.12 8.27 -14.31
CA TYR A 180 8.80 9.13 -13.35
C TYR A 180 8.39 8.79 -11.92
N GLU A 181 7.17 9.12 -11.51
CA GLU A 181 6.57 8.67 -10.25
C GLU A 181 5.14 8.17 -10.45
N TRP A 182 4.79 7.10 -9.75
CA TRP A 182 3.51 6.41 -9.91
C TRP A 182 3.01 5.74 -8.62
N ASP A 183 1.71 5.50 -8.63
CA ASP A 183 0.94 5.11 -7.45
C ASP A 183 0.32 3.72 -7.60
N VAL A 184 -0.16 3.15 -6.49
CA VAL A 184 -0.87 1.86 -6.47
C VAL A 184 -2.22 1.99 -5.76
N ASP A 185 -3.12 1.07 -6.05
CA ASP A 185 -4.24 0.76 -5.16
C ASP A 185 -3.73 -0.18 -4.05
N GLN A 186 -3.67 0.32 -2.80
CA GLN A 186 -3.20 -0.48 -1.65
C GLN A 186 -4.32 -0.73 -0.64
N ASP A 187 -4.46 -2.01 -0.27
CA ASP A 187 -5.31 -2.45 0.83
C ASP A 187 -4.66 -2.16 2.20
N ASN A 188 -4.71 -0.89 2.60
CA ASN A 188 -4.12 -0.38 3.84
C ASN A 188 -5.18 0.11 4.86
N GLY A 189 -6.46 -0.23 4.65
CA GLY A 189 -7.58 0.25 5.46
C GLY A 189 -8.06 1.67 5.12
N TYR A 190 -7.44 2.36 4.16
CA TYR A 190 -7.84 3.70 3.71
C TYR A 190 -8.39 3.73 2.28
N ARG A 191 -8.59 2.57 1.63
CA ARG A 191 -9.26 2.51 0.32
C ARG A 191 -10.67 3.11 0.42
N PRO A 192 -11.05 4.06 -0.45
CA PRO A 192 -12.42 4.56 -0.51
C PRO A 192 -13.40 3.43 -0.82
N ALA A 193 -14.61 3.52 -0.28
CA ALA A 193 -15.66 2.54 -0.53
C ALA A 193 -15.97 2.44 -2.03
N GLY A 194 -16.00 1.21 -2.56
CA GLY A 194 -16.33 0.96 -3.97
C GLY A 194 -15.22 1.35 -4.94
N LEU A 195 -13.96 1.39 -4.50
CA LEU A 195 -12.84 1.70 -5.39
C LEU A 195 -12.69 0.63 -6.49
N ALA A 196 -12.94 1.03 -7.72
CA ALA A 196 -12.79 0.22 -8.92
C ALA A 196 -11.40 0.41 -9.53
N GLN A 197 -10.80 -0.70 -9.98
CA GLN A 197 -9.56 -0.71 -10.76
C GLN A 197 -9.91 -0.73 -12.25
N LEU A 198 -9.31 0.17 -13.03
CA LEU A 198 -9.62 0.41 -14.44
C LEU A 198 -8.48 -0.04 -15.39
N SER A 199 -7.35 -0.45 -14.85
CA SER A 199 -6.21 -1.00 -15.59
C SER A 199 -5.39 -1.86 -14.64
N SER A 200 -4.43 -2.63 -15.15
CA SER A 200 -3.57 -3.46 -14.31
C SER A 200 -2.19 -3.63 -14.93
N THR A 201 -1.21 -2.85 -14.48
CA THR A 201 0.18 -2.90 -14.98
C THR A 201 1.13 -3.40 -13.90
N LYS A 202 1.69 -4.59 -14.06
CA LYS A 202 2.64 -5.16 -13.09
C LYS A 202 4.05 -4.65 -13.35
N ILE A 203 4.67 -4.04 -12.35
CA ILE A 203 6.02 -3.49 -12.44
C ILE A 203 6.90 -4.09 -11.34
N ALA A 204 8.00 -4.70 -11.76
CA ALA A 204 9.04 -5.21 -10.86
C ALA A 204 10.29 -4.33 -10.95
N ARG A 205 10.81 -3.88 -9.80
CA ARG A 205 12.00 -3.01 -9.74
C ARG A 205 12.95 -3.47 -8.67
N THR A 206 14.24 -3.27 -8.92
CA THR A 206 15.33 -3.60 -8.00
C THR A 206 15.71 -2.45 -7.08
N THR A 207 15.18 -1.25 -7.32
CA THR A 207 15.36 -0.03 -6.51
C THR A 207 14.19 0.93 -6.76
N TRP A 208 14.16 2.06 -6.04
CA TRP A 208 13.21 3.16 -6.22
C TRP A 208 11.74 2.82 -5.95
N MET A 209 11.44 1.70 -5.29
CA MET A 209 10.13 1.46 -4.70
C MET A 209 10.14 1.94 -3.26
N LEU A 210 9.22 2.83 -2.89
CA LEU A 210 9.11 3.36 -1.54
C LEU A 210 8.67 2.25 -0.57
N LEU A 211 9.48 1.99 0.45
CA LEU A 211 9.30 0.89 1.39
C LEU A 211 8.78 1.32 2.76
N ASP A 212 8.79 2.62 3.05
CA ASP A 212 8.37 3.20 4.33
C ASP A 212 7.47 4.43 4.13
N TYR A 213 7.39 5.31 5.14
CA TYR A 213 6.56 6.50 5.12
C TYR A 213 7.06 7.61 4.18
N GLY A 214 8.28 7.54 3.63
CA GLY A 214 8.72 8.48 2.60
C GLY A 214 10.22 8.69 2.43
N SER A 215 11.08 7.73 2.77
CA SER A 215 12.53 7.92 2.77
C SER A 215 13.34 6.71 2.34
N THR A 216 12.84 5.51 2.60
CA THR A 216 13.56 4.28 2.24
C THR A 216 13.04 3.75 0.92
N PHE A 217 13.95 3.62 -0.05
CA PHE A 217 13.66 3.03 -1.35
C PHE A 217 14.42 1.71 -1.54
N GLY A 218 13.80 0.75 -2.21
CA GLY A 218 14.44 -0.52 -2.51
C GLY A 218 13.72 -1.33 -3.58
N ALA A 219 13.96 -2.63 -3.60
CA ALA A 219 13.34 -3.55 -4.55
C ALA A 219 11.92 -3.91 -4.11
N ALA A 220 10.97 -3.84 -5.04
CA ALA A 220 9.62 -4.39 -4.85
C ALA A 220 8.99 -4.73 -6.21
N THR A 221 7.92 -5.52 -6.16
CA THR A 221 7.02 -5.73 -7.29
C THR A 221 5.63 -5.32 -6.86
N ASP A 222 5.05 -4.35 -7.56
CA ASP A 222 3.71 -3.84 -7.30
C ASP A 222 2.91 -3.79 -8.62
N VAL A 223 1.60 -3.55 -8.51
CA VAL A 223 0.69 -3.39 -9.65
C VAL A 223 0.12 -1.98 -9.63
N HIS A 224 0.36 -1.24 -10.70
CA HIS A 224 -0.26 0.05 -10.95
C HIS A 224 -1.68 -0.15 -11.48
N HIS A 225 -2.61 0.65 -10.96
CA HIS A 225 -4.00 0.67 -11.39
C HIS A 225 -4.43 2.13 -11.59
N LEU A 226 -5.09 2.42 -12.71
CA LEU A 226 -6.05 3.52 -12.75
C LEU A 226 -7.19 3.17 -11.80
N THR A 227 -7.72 4.15 -11.07
CA THR A 227 -8.83 3.89 -10.14
C THR A 227 -9.94 4.93 -10.24
N GLN A 228 -11.15 4.52 -9.87
CA GLN A 228 -12.30 5.41 -9.72
C GLN A 228 -13.22 4.95 -8.58
N TYR A 229 -13.79 5.90 -7.86
CA TYR A 229 -14.90 5.65 -6.93
C TYR A 229 -15.94 6.77 -6.99
N ARG A 230 -17.12 6.51 -6.39
CA ARG A 230 -18.17 7.51 -6.19
C ARG A 230 -18.26 7.86 -4.71
N ALA A 231 -18.06 9.13 -4.39
CA ALA A 231 -18.23 9.64 -3.03
C ALA A 231 -19.72 9.62 -2.62
N PRO A 232 -20.05 9.63 -1.30
CA PRO A 232 -21.44 9.65 -0.84
C PRO A 232 -22.29 10.82 -1.38
N SER A 233 -21.64 11.93 -1.76
CA SER A 233 -22.26 13.09 -2.41
C SER A 233 -22.70 12.84 -3.85
N GLY A 234 -22.32 11.69 -4.44
CA GLY A 234 -22.49 11.37 -5.84
C GLY A 234 -21.33 11.83 -6.74
N ALA A 235 -20.36 12.59 -6.21
CA ALA A 235 -19.17 13.01 -6.94
C ALA A 235 -18.32 11.80 -7.37
N LEU A 236 -17.82 11.82 -8.60
CA LEU A 236 -16.80 10.87 -9.06
C LEU A 236 -15.41 11.36 -8.66
N VAL A 237 -14.57 10.42 -8.23
CA VAL A 237 -13.15 10.66 -7.99
C VAL A 237 -12.36 9.66 -8.82
N PHE A 238 -11.48 10.17 -9.67
CA PHE A 238 -10.62 9.38 -10.55
C PHE A 238 -9.15 9.66 -10.23
N SER A 239 -8.32 8.62 -10.26
CA SER A 239 -6.87 8.73 -10.24
C SER A 239 -6.23 7.94 -11.37
N ALA A 240 -5.36 8.60 -12.13
CA ALA A 240 -4.49 7.96 -13.12
C ALA A 240 -3.30 7.25 -12.46
N GLY A 241 -2.90 7.66 -11.25
CA GLY A 241 -1.76 7.11 -10.52
C GLY A 241 -0.41 7.24 -11.24
N THR A 242 -0.23 8.27 -12.06
CA THR A 242 0.99 8.55 -12.83
C THR A 242 1.10 10.02 -13.18
N ILE A 243 2.30 10.59 -13.03
CA ILE A 243 2.60 11.97 -13.46
C ILE A 243 2.39 12.15 -14.98
N GLN A 244 2.56 11.06 -15.73
CA GLN A 244 2.75 11.11 -17.19
C GLN A 244 1.48 10.89 -18.01
N TRP A 245 0.30 10.75 -17.38
CA TRP A 245 -0.95 10.48 -18.12
C TRP A 245 -1.18 11.48 -19.26
N SER A 246 -0.98 12.77 -18.97
CA SER A 246 -1.25 13.85 -19.93
C SER A 246 -0.41 13.76 -21.22
N TRP A 247 0.71 13.03 -21.21
CA TRP A 247 1.57 12.87 -22.37
C TRP A 247 0.90 12.02 -23.46
N GLY A 248 0.00 11.13 -23.07
CA GLY A 248 -0.85 10.41 -24.01
C GLY A 248 -1.95 11.25 -24.66
N LEU A 249 -2.15 12.52 -24.25
CA LEU A 249 -3.20 13.39 -24.79
C LEU A 249 -2.71 14.31 -25.91
N ASP A 250 -1.43 14.66 -25.90
CA ASP A 250 -0.80 15.51 -26.91
C ASP A 250 0.68 15.14 -27.01
N ALA A 251 1.21 14.96 -28.22
CA ALA A 251 2.61 14.60 -28.44
C ALA A 251 3.57 15.78 -28.16
N GLU A 252 3.05 17.00 -28.01
CA GLU A 252 3.81 18.17 -27.60
C GLU A 252 3.99 18.19 -26.07
N HIS A 253 5.11 17.63 -25.61
CA HIS A 253 5.49 17.54 -24.20
C HIS A 253 7.00 17.39 -24.00
N ASP A 254 7.46 17.62 -22.76
CA ASP A 254 8.88 17.68 -22.39
C ASP A 254 9.67 16.36 -22.58
N HIS A 255 9.00 15.26 -22.91
CA HIS A 255 9.63 13.97 -23.23
C HIS A 255 9.44 13.55 -24.70
N PRO A 256 10.29 13.99 -25.64
CA PRO A 256 10.12 13.63 -27.06
C PRO A 256 10.10 12.10 -27.26
N GLY A 257 9.17 11.62 -28.10
CA GLY A 257 9.08 10.21 -28.51
C GLY A 257 7.89 9.42 -27.96
N THR A 258 7.19 9.90 -26.94
CA THR A 258 5.89 9.32 -26.53
C THR A 258 4.79 9.85 -27.45
N PRO A 259 4.07 9.00 -28.20
CA PRO A 259 3.00 9.46 -29.08
C PRO A 259 1.71 9.75 -28.30
N ALA A 260 0.90 10.69 -28.82
CA ALA A 260 -0.48 10.81 -28.39
C ALA A 260 -1.26 9.52 -28.68
N SER A 261 -2.24 9.21 -27.83
CA SER A 261 -3.01 7.97 -27.84
C SER A 261 -4.50 8.29 -27.98
N PRO A 262 -5.15 7.92 -29.11
CA PRO A 262 -6.60 8.08 -29.28
C PRO A 262 -7.40 7.37 -28.18
N THR A 263 -6.90 6.22 -27.69
CA THR A 263 -7.51 5.50 -26.57
C THR A 263 -7.50 6.33 -25.29
N MET A 264 -6.41 7.04 -24.98
CA MET A 264 -6.32 7.87 -23.77
C MET A 264 -7.13 9.17 -23.89
N GLN A 265 -7.12 9.78 -25.08
CA GLN A 265 -7.95 10.95 -25.37
C GLN A 265 -9.44 10.62 -25.21
N GLN A 266 -9.89 9.52 -25.81
CA GLN A 266 -11.27 9.07 -25.68
C GLN A 266 -11.62 8.67 -24.24
N ALA A 267 -10.75 7.96 -23.52
CA ALA A 267 -11.00 7.60 -22.11
C ALA A 267 -11.08 8.83 -21.19
N THR A 268 -10.27 9.86 -21.45
CA THR A 268 -10.34 11.14 -20.73
C THR A 268 -11.65 11.87 -21.03
N ALA A 269 -12.09 11.88 -22.30
CA ALA A 269 -13.39 12.45 -22.69
C ALA A 269 -14.57 11.69 -22.07
N ASN A 270 -14.48 10.36 -21.99
CA ASN A 270 -15.46 9.51 -21.33
C ASN A 270 -15.62 9.83 -19.84
N LEU A 271 -14.50 10.00 -19.14
CA LEU A 271 -14.48 10.41 -17.73
C LEU A 271 -15.17 11.76 -17.55
N PHE A 272 -14.78 12.77 -18.35
CA PHE A 272 -15.37 14.10 -18.26
C PHE A 272 -16.85 14.10 -18.59
N ALA A 273 -17.30 13.30 -19.56
CA ALA A 273 -18.72 13.13 -19.83
C ALA A 273 -19.49 12.55 -18.62
N ASP A 274 -18.93 11.58 -17.90
CA ASP A 274 -19.55 11.03 -16.69
C ASP A 274 -19.53 12.04 -15.51
N MET A 275 -18.54 12.94 -15.50
CA MET A 275 -18.45 14.10 -14.60
C MET A 275 -19.33 15.29 -15.04
N GLY A 276 -20.00 15.20 -16.20
CA GLY A 276 -20.93 16.23 -16.70
C GLY A 276 -20.29 17.35 -17.52
N ALA A 277 -19.05 17.20 -17.96
CA ALA A 277 -18.37 18.13 -18.87
C ALA A 277 -18.32 17.54 -20.29
N GLN A 278 -18.58 18.38 -21.30
CA GLN A 278 -18.56 18.00 -22.71
C GLN A 278 -17.61 18.91 -23.50
N PRO A 279 -16.90 18.38 -24.51
CA PRO A 279 -16.11 19.19 -25.42
C PRO A 279 -17.02 20.00 -26.36
N ALA A 280 -16.72 21.27 -26.59
CA ALA A 280 -17.43 22.09 -27.57
C ALA A 280 -16.93 21.88 -29.00
N THR A 281 -15.67 21.48 -29.17
CA THR A 281 -15.00 21.30 -30.46
C THR A 281 -14.21 19.98 -30.47
N PRO A 282 -14.89 18.82 -30.36
CA PRO A 282 -14.21 17.53 -30.32
C PRO A 282 -13.44 17.26 -31.63
N ASP A 283 -12.16 16.86 -31.50
CA ASP A 283 -11.27 16.46 -32.57
C ASP A 283 -10.67 15.08 -32.28
N GLY A 284 -10.99 14.08 -33.11
CA GLY A 284 -10.54 12.71 -32.92
C GLY A 284 -11.16 11.95 -31.74
N ILE A 285 -12.09 12.56 -30.99
CA ILE A 285 -12.89 11.93 -29.93
C ILE A 285 -14.38 11.89 -30.29
N SER A 286 -15.03 10.80 -29.91
CA SER A 286 -16.48 10.62 -30.03
C SER A 286 -17.20 11.18 -28.80
N PRO A 287 -18.34 11.88 -28.97
CA PRO A 287 -19.18 12.30 -27.85
C PRO A 287 -19.56 11.11 -26.97
N ALA A 288 -19.43 11.30 -25.66
CA ALA A 288 -19.79 10.30 -24.66
C ALA A 288 -20.91 10.85 -23.78
N THR A 289 -21.80 9.99 -23.30
CA THR A 289 -22.87 10.38 -22.39
C THR A 289 -22.51 10.04 -20.95
N ARG A 290 -23.15 10.72 -20.00
CA ARG A 290 -23.14 10.33 -18.59
C ARG A 290 -23.91 9.02 -18.40
N THR A 291 -23.47 8.18 -17.48
CA THR A 291 -24.23 6.99 -17.09
C THR A 291 -25.63 7.36 -16.59
N GLY A 292 -26.64 6.59 -17.04
CA GLY A 292 -27.99 6.62 -16.47
C GLY A 292 -28.20 5.58 -15.39
N ASP A 293 -27.17 4.76 -15.11
CA ASP A 293 -27.22 3.73 -14.11
C ASP A 293 -27.04 4.31 -12.70
N VAL A 294 -27.99 3.98 -11.85
CA VAL A 294 -28.07 4.40 -10.44
C VAL A 294 -28.27 3.20 -9.50
N THR A 295 -28.26 1.97 -10.02
CA THR A 295 -28.53 0.76 -9.26
C THR A 295 -27.26 -0.02 -9.06
N GLY A 296 -26.79 -0.16 -7.81
CA GLY A 296 -25.58 -0.94 -7.55
C GLY A 296 -25.78 -2.47 -7.74
N PRO A 297 -24.69 -3.22 -8.01
CA PRO A 297 -24.78 -4.65 -8.29
C PRO A 297 -25.18 -5.49 -7.08
N THR A 298 -25.76 -6.67 -7.32
CA THR A 298 -26.04 -7.63 -6.25
C THR A 298 -24.89 -8.63 -6.09
N ALA A 299 -24.40 -8.82 -4.87
CA ALA A 299 -23.39 -9.82 -4.52
C ALA A 299 -24.00 -11.00 -3.75
N ARG A 300 -23.46 -12.21 -3.94
CA ARG A 300 -23.82 -13.41 -3.17
C ARG A 300 -22.59 -14.29 -2.91
N LEU A 301 -22.69 -15.11 -1.86
CA LEU A 301 -21.74 -16.17 -1.57
C LEU A 301 -22.14 -17.44 -2.32
N THR A 302 -21.16 -18.14 -2.88
CA THR A 302 -21.33 -19.46 -3.50
C THR A 302 -20.66 -20.55 -2.67
N SER A 303 -19.66 -20.20 -1.86
CA SER A 303 -19.15 -21.04 -0.78
C SER A 303 -18.88 -20.22 0.48
N ALA A 304 -19.49 -20.63 1.60
CA ALA A 304 -19.19 -20.09 2.92
C ALA A 304 -19.44 -21.17 3.98
N SER A 305 -18.37 -21.64 4.62
CA SER A 305 -18.46 -22.55 5.76
C SER A 305 -18.98 -21.82 6.98
N THR A 306 -19.89 -22.43 7.75
CA THR A 306 -20.35 -21.91 9.05
C THR A 306 -19.41 -22.24 10.21
N SER A 307 -18.41 -23.09 9.96
CA SER A 307 -17.35 -23.43 10.90
C SER A 307 -16.02 -23.57 10.17
N VAL A 308 -14.98 -22.94 10.68
CA VAL A 308 -13.62 -22.98 10.13
C VAL A 308 -12.59 -23.12 11.25
N PRO A 309 -11.43 -23.76 11.04
CA PRO A 309 -10.33 -23.65 12.00
C PRO A 309 -9.93 -22.18 12.17
N GLY A 310 -9.48 -21.78 13.36
CA GLY A 310 -8.92 -20.44 13.56
C GLY A 310 -7.48 -20.35 13.05
N GLY A 311 -7.04 -19.16 12.63
CA GLY A 311 -5.65 -18.89 12.26
C GLY A 311 -5.17 -19.57 10.97
N VAL A 312 -6.07 -20.08 10.13
CA VAL A 312 -5.73 -20.72 8.85
C VAL A 312 -6.18 -19.86 7.67
N ASN A 313 -5.51 -20.02 6.53
CA ASN A 313 -5.95 -19.37 5.30
C ASN A 313 -7.15 -20.11 4.72
N VAL A 314 -8.23 -19.37 4.47
CA VAL A 314 -9.43 -19.86 3.80
C VAL A 314 -9.72 -19.00 2.58
N THR A 315 -10.36 -19.62 1.59
CA THR A 315 -10.86 -18.93 0.40
C THR A 315 -12.38 -18.92 0.42
N ILE A 316 -12.95 -17.72 0.37
CA ILE A 316 -14.38 -17.45 0.24
C ILE A 316 -14.67 -17.25 -1.24
N LEU A 317 -15.70 -17.91 -1.76
CA LEU A 317 -16.13 -17.75 -3.15
C LEU A 317 -17.51 -17.12 -3.22
N GLY A 318 -17.72 -16.33 -4.27
CA GLY A 318 -19.03 -15.80 -4.56
C GLY A 318 -19.18 -15.36 -6.00
N ALA A 319 -20.32 -14.72 -6.22
CA ALA A 319 -20.65 -14.14 -7.51
C ALA A 319 -21.30 -12.77 -7.32
N ALA A 320 -21.17 -11.92 -8.33
CA ALA A 320 -21.81 -10.62 -8.40
C ALA A 320 -22.45 -10.44 -9.78
N THR A 321 -23.57 -9.72 -9.82
CA THR A 321 -24.31 -9.42 -11.05
C THR A 321 -24.80 -8.00 -11.02
N ASP A 322 -24.74 -7.34 -12.16
CA ASP A 322 -25.14 -5.95 -12.31
C ASP A 322 -26.25 -5.78 -13.37
N VAL A 323 -27.06 -4.73 -13.22
CA VAL A 323 -28.10 -4.35 -14.19
C VAL A 323 -27.93 -2.86 -14.49
N GLY A 324 -27.45 -2.54 -15.69
CA GLY A 324 -27.22 -1.15 -16.11
C GLY A 324 -25.78 -0.85 -16.49
N GLY A 325 -24.84 -1.64 -15.95
CA GLY A 325 -23.41 -1.59 -16.28
C GLY A 325 -22.73 -2.95 -16.12
N ARG A 326 -21.53 -2.93 -15.53
CA ARG A 326 -20.75 -4.12 -15.19
C ARG A 326 -20.24 -4.06 -13.76
N VAL A 327 -20.08 -5.23 -13.13
CA VAL A 327 -19.36 -5.30 -11.86
C VAL A 327 -17.93 -4.85 -12.09
N ALA A 328 -17.47 -3.84 -11.36
CA ALA A 328 -16.12 -3.30 -11.41
C ALA A 328 -15.25 -3.73 -10.21
N GLY A 329 -15.88 -4.16 -9.11
CA GLY A 329 -15.20 -4.67 -7.93
C GLY A 329 -16.15 -5.33 -6.94
N VAL A 330 -15.56 -6.09 -6.01
CA VAL A 330 -16.27 -6.70 -4.88
C VAL A 330 -15.46 -6.45 -3.62
N GLU A 331 -16.15 -6.05 -2.55
CA GLU A 331 -15.56 -5.76 -1.25
C GLU A 331 -16.13 -6.68 -0.18
N ILE A 332 -15.24 -7.15 0.70
CA ILE A 332 -15.52 -8.12 1.74
C ILE A 332 -15.14 -7.52 3.09
N SER A 333 -16.01 -7.70 4.09
CA SER A 333 -15.74 -7.37 5.48
C SER A 333 -15.99 -8.59 6.37
N THR A 334 -15.13 -8.76 7.37
CA THR A 334 -15.20 -9.86 8.35
C THR A 334 -15.21 -9.37 9.79
N ASP A 335 -15.26 -8.06 9.99
CA ASP A 335 -15.16 -7.37 11.28
C ASP A 335 -16.41 -6.50 11.56
N GLY A 336 -17.56 -6.94 11.04
CA GLY A 336 -18.83 -6.25 11.23
C GLY A 336 -19.01 -5.00 10.36
N GLY A 337 -18.22 -4.83 9.30
CA GLY A 337 -18.27 -3.68 8.40
C GLY A 337 -17.36 -2.52 8.82
N THR A 338 -16.42 -2.75 9.74
CA THR A 338 -15.47 -1.74 10.21
C THR A 338 -14.40 -1.49 9.15
N SER A 339 -13.86 -2.56 8.54
CA SER A 339 -13.00 -2.50 7.35
C SER A 339 -13.63 -3.25 6.17
N TRP A 340 -13.24 -2.84 4.96
CA TRP A 340 -13.63 -3.47 3.71
C TRP A 340 -12.40 -3.70 2.85
N HIS A 341 -12.25 -4.92 2.35
CA HIS A 341 -11.11 -5.37 1.57
C HIS A 341 -11.55 -5.80 0.16
N PRO A 342 -10.77 -5.51 -0.90
CA PRO A 342 -11.12 -5.96 -2.24
C PRO A 342 -11.05 -7.50 -2.33
N ALA A 343 -11.86 -8.08 -3.20
CA ALA A 343 -11.69 -9.47 -3.60
C ALA A 343 -10.26 -9.72 -4.10
N THR A 344 -9.69 -10.87 -3.73
CA THR A 344 -8.32 -11.26 -4.13
C THR A 344 -8.23 -11.54 -5.63
N ALA A 345 -9.32 -12.01 -6.24
CA ALA A 345 -9.40 -12.20 -7.68
C ALA A 345 -10.85 -12.17 -8.17
N GLY A 346 -11.03 -11.70 -9.41
CA GLY A 346 -12.30 -11.74 -10.14
C GLY A 346 -13.32 -10.69 -9.72
N ARG A 347 -14.38 -10.56 -10.52
CA ARG A 347 -15.49 -9.61 -10.32
C ARG A 347 -16.83 -10.35 -10.27
N GLU A 348 -17.37 -10.77 -11.41
CA GLU A 348 -18.66 -11.48 -11.49
C GLU A 348 -18.59 -12.87 -10.86
N SER A 349 -17.45 -13.53 -10.96
CA SER A 349 -17.07 -14.69 -10.15
C SER A 349 -15.82 -14.30 -9.38
N TRP A 350 -15.93 -14.21 -8.07
CA TRP A 350 -14.90 -13.62 -7.23
C TRP A 350 -14.43 -14.60 -6.16
N SER A 351 -13.20 -14.41 -5.73
CA SER A 351 -12.62 -15.10 -4.57
C SER A 351 -11.94 -14.12 -3.63
N TYR A 352 -12.03 -14.38 -2.33
CA TYR A 352 -11.34 -13.62 -1.30
C TYR A 352 -10.61 -14.58 -0.37
N THR A 353 -9.31 -14.37 -0.22
CA THR A 353 -8.46 -15.18 0.67
C THR A 353 -8.15 -14.38 1.92
N MET A 354 -8.40 -15.00 3.08
CA MET A 354 -8.14 -14.40 4.38
C MET A 354 -7.54 -15.43 5.34
N THR A 355 -6.85 -14.95 6.37
CA THR A 355 -6.57 -15.74 7.56
C THR A 355 -7.75 -15.64 8.52
N THR A 356 -8.29 -16.76 8.97
CA THR A 356 -9.43 -16.78 9.89
C THR A 356 -9.05 -16.21 11.25
N PRO A 357 -9.96 -15.45 11.91
CA PRO A 357 -9.74 -15.06 13.29
C PRO A 357 -9.76 -16.30 14.19
N VAL A 358 -9.30 -16.18 15.43
CA VAL A 358 -9.13 -17.32 16.35
C VAL A 358 -10.12 -17.24 17.50
N SER A 359 -10.71 -18.38 17.88
CA SER A 359 -11.58 -18.51 19.06
C SER A 359 -12.68 -17.44 19.13
N THR A 360 -13.32 -17.16 17.99
CA THR A 360 -14.33 -16.11 17.87
C THR A 360 -15.39 -16.48 16.85
N THR A 361 -16.45 -15.70 16.80
CA THR A 361 -17.47 -15.76 15.75
C THR A 361 -17.46 -14.49 14.93
N TYR A 362 -17.70 -14.61 13.64
CA TYR A 362 -17.80 -13.46 12.73
C TYR A 362 -18.85 -13.69 11.66
N GLN A 363 -19.22 -12.64 10.93
CA GLN A 363 -20.04 -12.75 9.72
C GLN A 363 -19.23 -12.21 8.55
N ILE A 364 -19.44 -12.82 7.38
CA ILE A 364 -18.90 -12.33 6.13
C ILE A 364 -19.95 -11.36 5.57
N ARG A 365 -19.55 -10.11 5.37
CA ARG A 365 -20.34 -9.10 4.66
C ARG A 365 -19.71 -8.86 3.30
N VAL A 366 -20.54 -8.79 2.27
CA VAL A 366 -20.09 -8.58 0.88
C VAL A 366 -20.94 -7.50 0.23
N ARG A 367 -20.29 -6.62 -0.52
CA ARG A 367 -20.96 -5.69 -1.45
C ARG A 367 -20.19 -5.67 -2.77
N ALA A 368 -20.89 -5.40 -3.85
CA ALA A 368 -20.30 -5.21 -5.17
C ALA A 368 -20.43 -3.73 -5.59
N VAL A 369 -19.55 -3.30 -6.47
CA VAL A 369 -19.58 -1.97 -7.09
C VAL A 369 -19.59 -2.12 -8.61
N ASP A 370 -20.38 -1.29 -9.29
CA ASP A 370 -20.43 -1.26 -10.75
C ASP A 370 -19.40 -0.30 -11.35
N ASP A 371 -19.30 -0.29 -12.67
CA ASP A 371 -18.44 0.59 -13.46
C ASP A 371 -18.94 2.04 -13.58
N SER A 372 -20.07 2.33 -12.93
CA SER A 372 -20.61 3.67 -12.66
C SER A 372 -20.33 4.12 -11.22
N GLY A 373 -19.68 3.30 -10.39
CA GLY A 373 -19.38 3.57 -8.99
C GLY A 373 -20.58 3.42 -8.03
N ASN A 374 -21.70 2.84 -8.45
CA ASN A 374 -22.80 2.56 -7.53
C ASN A 374 -22.48 1.33 -6.68
N ILE A 375 -22.64 1.47 -5.36
CA ILE A 375 -22.42 0.39 -4.40
C ILE A 375 -23.74 -0.33 -4.16
N GLY A 376 -23.73 -1.63 -4.37
CA GLY A 376 -24.87 -2.49 -4.16
C GLY A 376 -25.22 -2.76 -2.69
N PRO A 377 -26.35 -3.42 -2.44
CA PRO A 377 -26.74 -3.81 -1.08
C PRO A 377 -25.69 -4.74 -0.45
N VAL A 378 -25.51 -4.58 0.87
CA VAL A 378 -24.64 -5.47 1.65
C VAL A 378 -25.36 -6.78 1.91
N MET A 379 -24.81 -7.87 1.38
CA MET A 379 -25.22 -9.23 1.75
C MET A 379 -24.41 -9.67 2.98
N THR A 380 -25.08 -10.28 3.96
CA THR A 380 -24.45 -10.79 5.19
C THR A 380 -24.66 -12.29 5.30
N SER A 381 -23.59 -13.03 5.57
CA SER A 381 -23.65 -14.48 5.78
C SER A 381 -24.30 -14.86 7.12
N ASN A 382 -24.60 -16.15 7.27
CA ASN A 382 -24.77 -16.74 8.59
C ASN A 382 -23.51 -16.56 9.44
N THR A 383 -23.65 -16.62 10.75
CA THR A 383 -22.51 -16.60 11.69
C THR A 383 -21.55 -17.74 11.40
N VAL A 384 -20.28 -17.40 11.23
CA VAL A 384 -19.16 -18.33 11.10
C VAL A 384 -18.50 -18.47 12.46
N THR A 385 -18.36 -19.72 12.91
CA THR A 385 -17.58 -20.05 14.11
C THR A 385 -16.15 -20.35 13.70
N ALA A 386 -15.22 -19.49 14.12
CA ALA A 386 -13.80 -19.76 14.00
C ALA A 386 -13.35 -20.53 15.24
N GLY A 387 -12.99 -21.78 15.03
CA GLY A 387 -12.59 -22.70 16.10
C GLY A 387 -11.32 -22.24 16.82
N THR A 388 -10.90 -23.06 17.78
CA THR A 388 -9.59 -22.93 18.40
C THR A 388 -8.54 -23.14 17.31
N GLY A 389 -8.00 -22.03 16.84
CA GLY A 389 -6.78 -22.01 16.06
C GLY A 389 -5.62 -21.85 17.01
N THR A 390 -4.50 -22.46 16.65
CA THR A 390 -3.20 -22.04 17.12
C THR A 390 -3.13 -20.52 17.05
N GLN A 391 -3.05 -19.87 18.20
CA GLN A 391 -3.26 -18.44 18.30
C GLN A 391 -2.01 -17.84 17.64
N CYS A 392 -2.22 -17.37 16.39
CA CYS A 392 -1.28 -16.93 15.34
C CYS A 392 -0.30 -18.01 14.81
N PRO A 393 0.30 -17.79 13.63
CA PRO A 393 1.75 -17.74 13.59
C PRO A 393 2.18 -16.33 13.97
N CYS A 394 2.54 -16.14 15.24
CA CYS A 394 3.01 -14.88 15.79
C CYS A 394 4.51 -14.73 15.62
N SER A 395 4.91 -13.48 15.45
CA SER A 395 6.28 -13.04 15.26
C SER A 395 6.45 -11.68 15.93
N LEU A 396 7.63 -11.39 16.47
CA LEU A 396 7.93 -10.10 17.11
C LEU A 396 8.15 -8.99 16.06
N PHE A 397 8.90 -9.31 15.01
CA PHE A 397 9.42 -8.36 14.02
C PHE A 397 8.80 -8.51 12.63
N THR A 398 8.07 -9.60 12.40
CA THR A 398 7.53 -9.98 11.08
C THR A 398 6.05 -10.33 11.10
N ALA A 399 5.28 -9.71 12.01
CA ALA A 399 3.83 -9.85 12.06
C ALA A 399 3.16 -9.15 10.86
N PRO A 400 1.97 -9.59 10.41
CA PRO A 400 1.20 -8.88 9.39
C PRO A 400 1.03 -7.39 9.74
N GLY A 401 1.33 -6.49 8.79
CA GLY A 401 1.29 -5.04 9.01
C GLY A 401 2.49 -4.43 9.77
N ALA A 402 3.48 -5.23 10.16
CA ALA A 402 4.68 -4.76 10.83
C ALA A 402 5.92 -5.57 10.42
N LEU A 403 6.63 -5.10 9.38
CA LEU A 403 7.90 -5.66 8.92
C LEU A 403 9.06 -4.75 9.34
N TRP A 404 9.86 -5.20 10.30
CA TRP A 404 11.00 -4.44 10.79
C TRP A 404 12.24 -4.69 9.93
N THR A 405 13.05 -3.65 9.69
CA THR A 405 14.30 -3.74 8.93
C THR A 405 15.50 -3.24 9.77
N PRO A 406 16.71 -3.77 9.53
CA PRO A 406 17.91 -3.36 10.26
C PRO A 406 18.40 -1.98 9.86
N LYS A 407 18.91 -1.21 10.83
CA LYS A 407 19.68 0.03 10.57
C LYS A 407 20.97 -0.24 9.80
N VAL A 408 21.63 -1.38 10.08
CA VAL A 408 22.82 -1.84 9.36
C VAL A 408 22.51 -3.20 8.77
N GLU A 409 22.32 -3.24 7.46
CA GLU A 409 21.96 -4.46 6.74
C GLU A 409 23.12 -5.45 6.64
N ASN A 410 24.33 -4.97 6.35
CA ASN A 410 25.54 -5.79 6.23
C ASN A 410 26.63 -5.26 7.17
N GLN A 411 26.84 -5.90 8.32
CA GLN A 411 27.99 -5.57 9.18
C GLN A 411 29.31 -5.84 8.41
N SER A 412 30.37 -5.08 8.71
CA SER A 412 31.71 -5.26 8.11
C SER A 412 32.42 -6.57 8.49
N ASP A 413 32.03 -7.20 9.60
CA ASP A 413 32.62 -8.42 10.15
C ASP A 413 32.35 -9.62 9.25
N THR A 414 33.41 -10.35 8.91
CA THR A 414 33.38 -11.51 8.02
C THR A 414 33.54 -12.84 8.75
N LYS A 415 33.68 -12.83 10.08
CA LYS A 415 33.88 -14.05 10.86
C LYS A 415 32.58 -14.84 10.98
N SER A 416 32.71 -16.17 10.94
CA SER A 416 31.62 -17.10 11.22
C SER A 416 31.06 -16.90 12.63
N VAL A 417 29.75 -16.71 12.74
CA VAL A 417 29.08 -16.29 13.98
C VAL A 417 27.65 -16.81 14.06
N GLU A 418 27.24 -17.27 15.24
CA GLU A 418 25.85 -17.53 15.60
C GLU A 418 25.25 -16.28 16.24
N LEU A 419 24.06 -15.88 15.82
CA LEU A 419 23.39 -14.65 16.25
C LEU A 419 21.95 -14.93 16.66
N GLY A 420 21.44 -14.30 17.70
CA GLY A 420 20.13 -14.62 18.22
C GLY A 420 19.54 -13.62 19.20
N MET A 421 18.37 -13.99 19.72
CA MET A 421 17.69 -13.28 20.79
C MET A 421 17.07 -14.25 21.79
N ARG A 422 16.90 -13.78 23.03
CA ARG A 422 16.04 -14.40 24.03
C ARG A 422 14.61 -13.94 23.84
N PHE A 423 13.68 -14.87 23.97
CA PHE A 423 12.25 -14.60 23.92
C PHE A 423 11.46 -15.46 24.92
N ARG A 424 10.22 -15.05 25.20
CA ARG A 424 9.21 -15.78 25.97
C ARG A 424 7.86 -15.67 25.26
N ALA A 425 7.01 -16.65 25.46
CA ALA A 425 5.58 -16.56 25.14
C ALA A 425 4.78 -16.45 26.45
N ASN A 426 3.67 -15.71 26.47
CA ASN A 426 2.81 -15.60 27.67
C ASN A 426 1.82 -16.77 27.84
N ARG A 427 1.87 -17.76 26.93
CA ARG A 427 1.07 -19.00 26.94
C ARG A 427 1.91 -20.15 26.37
N ASP A 428 1.48 -21.37 26.62
CA ASP A 428 2.04 -22.56 25.99
C ASP A 428 1.78 -22.53 24.47
N GLY A 429 2.67 -23.14 23.70
CA GLY A 429 2.53 -23.26 22.25
C GLY A 429 3.72 -23.95 21.61
N LYS A 430 3.97 -23.70 20.33
CA LYS A 430 5.09 -24.30 19.59
C LYS A 430 5.75 -23.29 18.67
N VAL A 431 7.06 -23.41 18.47
CA VAL A 431 7.79 -22.70 17.41
C VAL A 431 7.84 -23.59 16.18
N THR A 432 7.32 -23.13 15.05
CA THR A 432 7.26 -23.92 13.79
C THR A 432 8.31 -23.49 12.76
N ALA A 433 8.79 -22.26 12.84
CA ALA A 433 9.86 -21.74 12.01
C ALA A 433 10.64 -20.64 12.74
N VAL A 434 11.86 -20.39 12.26
CA VAL A 434 12.69 -19.24 12.65
C VAL A 434 12.82 -18.34 11.44
N LYS A 435 12.76 -17.03 11.65
CA LYS A 435 13.05 -16.04 10.62
C LYS A 435 14.33 -15.30 10.98
N PHE A 436 15.08 -14.88 9.97
CA PHE A 436 16.22 -13.98 10.17
C PHE A 436 16.33 -12.99 9.00
N TYR A 437 16.84 -11.79 9.24
CA TYR A 437 17.08 -10.83 8.17
C TYR A 437 18.45 -11.06 7.55
N LYS A 438 18.48 -11.26 6.24
CA LYS A 438 19.69 -11.48 5.45
C LYS A 438 20.03 -10.23 4.66
N GLY A 439 21.21 -9.66 4.90
CA GLY A 439 21.79 -8.66 4.01
C GLY A 439 22.39 -9.31 2.76
N SER A 440 22.55 -8.53 1.69
CA SER A 440 23.08 -9.02 0.39
C SER A 440 24.49 -9.66 0.46
N LEU A 441 25.29 -9.35 1.49
CA LEU A 441 26.63 -9.91 1.70
C LEU A 441 26.64 -11.05 2.74
N ASN A 442 25.53 -11.27 3.47
CA ASN A 442 25.37 -12.39 4.39
C ASN A 442 25.11 -13.67 3.59
N THR A 443 26.20 -14.30 3.17
CA THR A 443 26.22 -15.45 2.25
C THR A 443 26.67 -16.72 2.95
N GLY A 444 26.38 -17.86 2.33
CA GLY A 444 26.72 -19.18 2.84
C GLY A 444 25.47 -19.95 3.29
N ARG A 445 25.68 -21.15 3.81
CA ARG A 445 24.60 -22.03 4.29
C ARG A 445 24.17 -21.61 5.69
N HIS A 446 23.02 -20.95 5.80
CA HIS A 446 22.45 -20.57 7.09
C HIS A 446 21.69 -21.74 7.72
N GLU A 447 21.85 -21.87 9.03
CA GLU A 447 21.14 -22.84 9.85
C GLU A 447 20.51 -22.10 11.04
N VAL A 448 19.27 -22.40 11.37
CA VAL A 448 18.55 -21.81 12.50
C VAL A 448 18.45 -22.79 13.66
N SER A 449 18.36 -22.26 14.87
CA SER A 449 18.29 -23.06 16.09
C SER A 449 17.33 -22.48 17.12
N VAL A 450 16.72 -23.37 17.91
CA VAL A 450 15.97 -23.02 19.14
C VAL A 450 16.64 -23.74 20.31
N TRP A 451 16.90 -23.00 21.38
CA TRP A 451 17.60 -23.48 22.57
C TRP A 451 16.80 -23.21 23.83
N THR A 452 16.91 -24.11 24.80
CA THR A 452 16.54 -23.84 26.19
C THR A 452 17.62 -23.01 26.88
N SER A 453 17.28 -22.33 27.97
CA SER A 453 18.21 -21.44 28.68
C SER A 453 19.43 -22.15 29.31
N ASP A 454 19.36 -23.47 29.49
CA ASP A 454 20.40 -24.33 30.05
C ASP A 454 21.36 -24.91 28.99
N GLY A 455 21.20 -24.60 27.71
CA GLY A 455 22.15 -24.99 26.65
C GLY A 455 21.68 -26.06 25.70
N ASN A 456 20.51 -26.67 25.90
CA ASN A 456 20.04 -27.76 25.03
C ASN A 456 19.45 -27.22 23.72
N ARG A 457 19.90 -27.77 22.58
CA ARG A 457 19.31 -27.50 21.28
C ARG A 457 18.04 -28.33 21.12
N VAL A 458 16.89 -27.66 21.13
CA VAL A 458 15.57 -28.31 21.05
C VAL A 458 14.93 -28.21 19.67
N GLY A 459 15.48 -27.36 18.78
CA GLY A 459 15.05 -27.27 17.39
C GLY A 459 16.16 -26.82 16.45
N ALA A 460 16.09 -27.28 15.21
CA ALA A 460 17.03 -26.99 14.14
C ALA A 460 16.32 -26.92 12.78
N GLY A 461 16.80 -26.07 11.88
CA GLY A 461 16.35 -26.01 10.49
C GLY A 461 17.43 -25.44 9.59
N VAL A 462 17.47 -25.85 8.33
CA VAL A 462 18.45 -25.37 7.35
C VAL A 462 17.74 -24.52 6.32
N ALA A 463 18.28 -23.33 6.04
CA ALA A 463 17.70 -22.45 5.05
C ALA A 463 17.80 -23.08 3.65
N ILE A 464 16.69 -23.09 2.92
CA ILE A 464 16.60 -23.55 1.53
C ILE A 464 15.96 -22.44 0.69
N ASN A 465 16.46 -22.23 -0.52
CA ASN A 465 15.93 -21.23 -1.48
C ASN A 465 15.81 -19.81 -0.89
N GLU A 466 16.83 -19.37 -0.16
CA GLU A 466 16.88 -18.00 0.37
C GLU A 466 16.84 -16.95 -0.75
N THR A 467 16.24 -15.79 -0.47
CA THR A 467 16.36 -14.64 -1.36
C THR A 467 17.75 -14.00 -1.24
N ALA A 468 18.05 -13.08 -2.16
CA ALA A 468 19.32 -12.34 -2.16
C ALA A 468 19.49 -11.47 -0.90
N SER A 469 18.40 -10.86 -0.42
CA SER A 469 18.33 -10.13 0.84
C SER A 469 16.89 -10.09 1.39
N GLY A 470 16.73 -9.58 2.61
CA GLY A 470 15.45 -9.47 3.31
C GLY A 470 15.20 -10.59 4.33
N TRP A 471 14.00 -10.63 4.88
CA TRP A 471 13.58 -11.67 5.82
C TRP A 471 13.53 -13.05 5.17
N GLN A 472 14.32 -13.97 5.70
CA GLN A 472 14.27 -15.39 5.39
C GLN A 472 13.37 -16.10 6.39
N THR A 473 12.65 -17.13 5.95
CA THR A 473 11.89 -18.01 6.84
C THR A 473 12.42 -19.43 6.70
N VAL A 474 12.87 -20.02 7.80
CA VAL A 474 13.43 -21.37 7.86
C VAL A 474 12.54 -22.23 8.75
N ARG A 475 11.89 -23.23 8.15
CA ARG A 475 11.08 -24.20 8.89
C ARG A 475 11.98 -25.08 9.75
N LEU A 476 11.55 -25.34 10.98
CA LEU A 476 12.21 -26.31 11.85
C LEU A 476 11.89 -27.73 11.36
N ALA A 477 12.82 -28.67 11.57
CA ALA A 477 12.62 -30.06 11.18
C ALA A 477 11.39 -30.69 11.85
N GLN A 478 11.09 -30.26 13.09
CA GLN A 478 9.87 -30.55 13.84
C GLN A 478 9.46 -29.31 14.63
N PRO A 479 8.15 -29.02 14.80
CA PRO A 479 7.70 -27.98 15.72
C PRO A 479 8.21 -28.20 17.14
N VAL A 480 8.72 -27.14 17.77
CA VAL A 480 9.29 -27.19 19.13
C VAL A 480 8.25 -26.71 20.14
N PRO A 481 7.72 -27.56 21.04
CA PRO A 481 6.84 -27.09 22.10
C PRO A 481 7.58 -26.19 23.08
N ILE A 482 6.96 -25.08 23.47
CA ILE A 482 7.48 -24.14 24.47
C ILE A 482 6.42 -23.88 25.54
N SER A 483 6.88 -23.69 26.77
CA SER A 483 6.02 -23.39 27.92
C SER A 483 5.85 -21.88 28.13
N ALA A 484 4.68 -21.49 28.62
CA ALA A 484 4.35 -20.13 29.00
C ALA A 484 5.38 -19.56 29.98
N ASN A 485 5.75 -18.31 29.77
CA ASN A 485 6.64 -17.50 30.60
C ASN A 485 8.07 -18.08 30.80
N THR A 486 8.44 -19.12 30.04
CA THR A 486 9.79 -19.71 30.03
C THR A 486 10.67 -19.02 28.97
N THR A 487 11.95 -18.82 29.29
CA THR A 487 12.92 -18.18 28.36
C THR A 487 13.55 -19.21 27.44
N TYR A 488 13.51 -18.92 26.16
CA TYR A 488 14.20 -19.65 25.10
C TYR A 488 15.13 -18.70 24.35
N ILE A 489 16.10 -19.27 23.62
CA ILE A 489 16.94 -18.53 22.69
C ILE A 489 16.61 -19.02 21.27
N VAL A 490 16.39 -18.08 20.36
CA VAL A 490 16.32 -18.37 18.92
C VAL A 490 17.53 -17.76 18.24
N SER A 491 18.15 -18.49 17.31
CA SER A 491 19.37 -18.04 16.63
C SER A 491 19.48 -18.53 15.19
N TYR A 492 20.38 -17.92 14.44
CA TYR A 492 20.86 -18.42 13.15
C TYR A 492 22.39 -18.33 13.04
N HIS A 493 22.97 -19.24 12.28
CA HIS A 493 24.40 -19.31 11.98
C HIS A 493 24.72 -18.59 10.68
N ALA A 494 25.57 -17.57 10.75
CA ALA A 494 26.10 -16.82 9.62
C ALA A 494 27.57 -17.24 9.36
N PRO A 495 27.83 -18.22 8.47
CA PRO A 495 29.16 -18.81 8.31
C PRO A 495 30.22 -17.84 7.75
N ASN A 496 29.80 -16.78 7.05
CA ASN A 496 30.68 -15.75 6.50
C ASN A 496 30.48 -14.38 7.16
N GLY A 497 29.87 -14.31 8.34
CA GLY A 497 29.53 -13.06 9.02
C GLY A 497 28.54 -12.21 8.20
N ARG A 498 28.79 -10.91 8.11
CA ARG A 498 28.01 -9.90 7.36
C ARG A 498 26.56 -9.75 7.82
N TYR A 499 26.29 -10.08 9.07
CA TYR A 499 24.95 -10.08 9.63
C TYR A 499 24.30 -8.70 9.70
N SER A 500 22.97 -8.70 9.82
CA SER A 500 22.19 -7.50 10.02
C SER A 500 22.10 -7.14 11.50
N VAL A 501 22.15 -5.84 11.82
CA VAL A 501 22.17 -5.39 13.21
C VAL A 501 21.54 -4.01 13.42
N THR A 502 20.94 -3.81 14.58
CA THR A 502 20.63 -2.49 15.15
C THR A 502 21.07 -2.47 16.61
N SER A 503 22.10 -1.67 16.91
CA SER A 503 22.57 -1.46 18.28
C SER A 503 21.53 -0.74 19.14
N SER A 504 21.64 -0.91 20.46
CA SER A 504 20.81 -0.26 21.48
C SER A 504 19.32 -0.60 21.42
N PHE A 505 18.93 -1.65 20.69
CA PHE A 505 17.53 -2.03 20.52
C PHE A 505 16.91 -2.60 21.80
N PHE A 506 17.54 -3.61 22.42
CA PHE A 506 17.06 -4.24 23.65
C PHE A 506 17.48 -3.47 24.91
N THR A 507 17.60 -2.14 24.83
CA THR A 507 17.72 -1.29 26.03
C THR A 507 16.42 -1.29 26.83
N SER A 508 15.29 -1.55 26.16
CA SER A 508 14.00 -1.90 26.75
C SER A 508 13.53 -3.28 26.26
N ALA A 509 12.56 -3.87 26.96
CA ALA A 509 11.88 -5.06 26.48
C ALA A 509 11.04 -4.73 25.24
N PHE A 510 10.84 -5.71 24.37
CA PHE A 510 10.04 -5.57 23.17
C PHE A 510 9.01 -6.69 23.10
N SER A 511 7.72 -6.35 23.03
CA SER A 511 6.64 -7.33 23.07
C SER A 511 5.66 -7.10 21.93
N ARG A 512 5.12 -8.17 21.38
CA ARG A 512 4.07 -8.14 20.35
C ARG A 512 3.24 -9.41 20.43
N GLY A 513 1.93 -9.24 20.61
CA GLY A 513 1.01 -10.37 20.83
C GLY A 513 1.46 -11.21 22.05
N PRO A 514 1.53 -12.54 21.93
CA PRO A 514 1.97 -13.40 23.03
C PRO A 514 3.48 -13.37 23.28
N LEU A 515 4.27 -12.83 22.34
CA LEU A 515 5.72 -12.91 22.38
C LEU A 515 6.32 -11.68 23.06
N SER A 516 7.39 -11.91 23.80
CA SER A 516 8.21 -10.86 24.39
C SER A 516 9.69 -11.22 24.34
N ALA A 517 10.50 -10.29 23.84
CA ALA A 517 11.96 -10.28 23.97
C ALA A 517 12.33 -9.39 25.18
N PRO A 518 12.90 -9.96 26.27
CA PRO A 518 13.29 -9.18 27.45
C PRO A 518 14.35 -8.11 27.16
N ALA A 519 14.41 -7.06 27.97
CA ALA A 519 15.52 -6.11 27.91
C ALA A 519 16.86 -6.79 28.22
N ASN A 520 17.94 -6.30 27.63
CA ASN A 520 19.30 -6.70 27.97
C ASN A 520 19.70 -6.08 29.32
N THR A 521 19.98 -6.92 30.31
CA THR A 521 20.36 -6.52 31.68
C THR A 521 21.58 -7.32 32.15
N SER A 522 22.20 -6.89 33.25
CA SER A 522 23.33 -7.60 33.87
C SER A 522 22.99 -9.02 34.33
N SER A 523 21.73 -9.28 34.70
CA SER A 523 21.23 -10.58 35.16
C SER A 523 20.57 -11.42 34.06
N ALA A 524 20.24 -10.83 32.92
CA ALA A 524 19.60 -11.51 31.79
C ALA A 524 19.96 -10.81 30.49
N THR A 525 20.90 -11.38 29.72
CA THR A 525 21.36 -10.76 28.48
C THR A 525 20.35 -10.93 27.34
N ASN A 526 20.29 -9.99 26.39
CA ASN A 526 19.55 -10.16 25.15
C ASN A 526 20.29 -9.49 23.99
N GLY A 527 19.99 -9.87 22.75
CA GLY A 527 20.87 -9.59 21.62
C GLY A 527 22.15 -10.39 21.76
N VAL A 528 22.07 -11.69 21.50
CA VAL A 528 23.15 -12.62 21.79
C VAL A 528 23.90 -13.07 20.55
N TYR A 529 25.19 -13.34 20.71
CA TYR A 529 26.04 -13.91 19.66
C TYR A 529 27.09 -14.87 20.22
N LEU A 530 27.69 -15.67 19.33
CA LEU A 530 28.86 -16.50 19.60
C LEU A 530 29.66 -16.72 18.32
N TYR A 531 30.96 -16.40 18.32
CA TYR A 531 31.85 -16.75 17.22
C TYR A 531 32.20 -18.24 17.24
N GLY A 532 32.20 -18.87 16.08
CA GLY A 532 32.51 -20.29 15.93
C GLY A 532 32.27 -20.75 14.50
N SER A 533 32.90 -21.85 14.07
CA SER A 533 32.72 -22.41 12.73
C SER A 533 31.44 -23.23 12.57
N THR A 534 30.81 -23.63 13.69
CA THR A 534 29.61 -24.47 13.73
C THR A 534 28.54 -23.86 14.64
N PRO A 535 27.24 -24.12 14.39
CA PRO A 535 26.17 -23.64 15.24
C PRO A 535 26.32 -24.08 16.70
N ALA A 536 26.22 -23.13 17.63
CA ALA A 536 26.29 -23.35 19.08
C ALA A 536 25.53 -22.26 19.83
N MET A 537 24.98 -22.55 21.01
CA MET A 537 24.11 -21.60 21.72
C MET A 537 24.82 -20.26 22.00
N PRO A 538 24.29 -19.12 21.52
CA PRO A 538 24.91 -17.83 21.73
C PRO A 538 24.65 -17.28 23.14
N THR A 539 25.70 -16.88 23.85
CA THR A 539 25.62 -16.40 25.25
C THR A 539 26.16 -14.99 25.46
N SER A 540 27.04 -14.51 24.59
CA SER A 540 27.65 -13.17 24.67
C SER A 540 26.69 -12.11 24.14
N THR A 541 26.78 -10.88 24.62
CA THR A 541 25.96 -9.74 24.12
C THR A 541 26.85 -8.55 23.81
N TYR A 542 26.45 -7.72 22.85
CA TYR A 542 27.13 -6.48 22.51
C TYR A 542 26.09 -5.38 22.29
N GLN A 543 26.21 -4.27 23.04
CA GLN A 543 25.40 -3.06 22.90
C GLN A 543 23.88 -3.29 22.86
N SER A 544 23.35 -4.30 23.56
CA SER A 544 21.91 -4.63 23.56
C SER A 544 21.33 -4.76 22.13
N SER A 545 22.11 -5.32 21.20
CA SER A 545 21.80 -5.28 19.77
C SER A 545 20.63 -6.18 19.38
N ASN A 546 19.83 -5.78 18.40
CA ASN A 546 18.94 -6.70 17.70
C ASN A 546 19.63 -7.22 16.44
N TYR A 547 19.82 -8.54 16.34
CA TYR A 547 20.39 -9.23 15.18
C TYR A 547 19.33 -9.74 14.20
N PHE A 548 18.09 -9.26 14.34
CA PHE A 548 16.96 -9.53 13.44
C PHE A 548 16.70 -11.02 13.27
N VAL A 549 16.57 -11.71 14.39
CA VAL A 549 16.11 -13.10 14.46
C VAL A 549 14.71 -13.09 15.08
N ASP A 550 13.80 -13.89 14.54
CA ASP A 550 12.41 -13.92 14.96
C ASP A 550 11.88 -15.37 14.97
N VAL A 551 10.77 -15.59 15.66
CA VAL A 551 10.08 -16.89 15.69
C VAL A 551 8.78 -16.83 14.91
N VAL A 552 8.34 -18.00 14.44
CA VAL A 552 6.95 -18.26 14.08
C VAL A 552 6.36 -19.11 15.20
N PHE A 553 5.67 -18.45 16.13
CA PHE A 553 5.06 -19.05 17.31
C PHE A 553 3.59 -19.33 17.08
N GLU A 554 3.17 -20.48 17.54
CA GLU A 554 1.88 -21.07 17.27
C GLU A 554 1.22 -21.49 18.60
#